data_AF-A0A352JZF3-F1
#
_entry.id   AF-A0A352JZF3-F1
#
_cell.length_a   1.000
_cell.length_b   1.000
_cell.length_c   1.000
_cell.angle_alpha   90.00
_cell.angle_beta   90.00
_cell.angle_gamma   90.00
#
_symmetry.space_group_name_H-M   'P 1'
#
loop_
_entity.id
_entity.type
_entity.pdbx_description
1 polymer ?
#
loop_
_entity_poly.entity_id
_entity_poly.type
_entity_poly.pdbx_seq_one_letter_code
_entity_poly.pdbx_strand_id
1 'polypeptide(L)'
;MQGISDIIKRIAIIGCVAMGTVTAATADSFTRAWVSVERTGKISHALKNAWQDSPLYPELIAESTEKRLGSISAQDLETLMAQYPDSAAIANLRWKKLFRLGRANWHKDFLFLYRPTDSVELNCYKLEARYRLKQAKDADHREAVRLWTHGKSQPKACDALFSLIQQRGLITKEVRLRRIDHALEKRQLQLARWLAKPLDQSATKHI
;
A
#
# COMPACT_ATOMS: atom_id res chain seq x y z
N MET A 1 40.20 -38.88 57.32
CA MET A 1 40.62 -40.24 56.92
C MET A 1 40.08 -40.51 55.53
N GLN A 2 40.97 -40.90 54.63
CA GLN A 2 40.73 -41.26 53.22
C GLN A 2 39.97 -42.60 53.09
N GLY A 3 39.41 -42.86 51.90
CA GLY A 3 38.98 -44.18 51.42
C GLY A 3 37.62 -44.10 50.71
N ILE A 4 37.55 -43.78 49.41
CA ILE A 4 37.62 -44.71 48.27
C ILE A 4 36.70 -45.93 48.44
N SER A 5 35.60 -45.94 47.71
CA SER A 5 35.05 -47.13 47.06
C SER A 5 34.16 -46.69 45.89
N ASP A 6 34.76 -46.59 44.71
CA ASP A 6 34.06 -46.78 43.45
C ASP A 6 33.35 -48.15 43.46
N ILE A 7 32.15 -48.23 42.89
CA ILE A 7 31.63 -49.34 42.05
C ILE A 7 30.13 -49.07 41.76
N ILE A 8 29.91 -48.44 40.60
CA ILE A 8 28.90 -48.77 39.58
C ILE A 8 27.51 -49.21 40.06
N LYS A 9 26.48 -48.36 39.83
CA LYS A 9 25.16 -48.80 39.31
C LYS A 9 24.32 -47.64 38.75
N ARG A 10 24.28 -47.59 37.41
CA ARG A 10 23.10 -47.39 36.53
C ARG A 10 22.40 -46.02 36.51
N ILE A 11 22.73 -45.28 35.44
CA ILE A 11 21.82 -44.82 34.36
C ILE A 11 20.46 -44.23 34.79
N ALA A 12 20.30 -42.92 34.57
CA ALA A 12 19.15 -42.34 33.87
C ALA A 12 19.51 -40.92 33.37
N ILE A 13 20.26 -40.84 32.26
CA ILE A 13 20.25 -39.66 31.41
C ILE A 13 18.97 -39.76 30.58
N ILE A 14 17.92 -39.09 31.03
CA ILE A 14 16.66 -38.87 30.33
C ILE A 14 16.48 -37.33 30.36
N GLY A 15 16.30 -36.61 29.26
CA GLY A 15 15.86 -37.04 27.95
C GLY A 15 16.30 -36.13 26.82
N CYS A 16 16.33 -36.79 25.67
CA CYS A 16 16.33 -36.31 24.30
C CYS A 16 16.32 -34.79 24.08
N VAL A 17 17.45 -34.34 23.55
CA VAL A 17 17.51 -33.47 22.38
C VAL A 17 16.42 -33.87 21.37
N ALA A 18 15.40 -33.03 21.21
CA ALA A 18 14.47 -33.07 20.10
C ALA A 18 14.06 -31.66 19.68
N MET A 19 15.05 -30.81 19.38
CA MET A 19 14.84 -29.54 18.69
C MET A 19 15.49 -29.66 17.30
N GLY A 20 14.82 -30.30 16.35
CA GLY A 20 15.41 -30.45 15.00
C GLY A 20 14.49 -30.92 13.88
N THR A 21 13.31 -31.48 14.16
CA THR A 21 12.45 -32.07 13.12
C THR A 21 11.18 -31.27 12.81
N VAL A 22 10.92 -30.18 13.52
CA VAL A 22 9.64 -29.45 13.42
C VAL A 22 9.61 -28.42 12.28
N THR A 23 10.74 -28.07 11.65
CA THR A 23 10.79 -26.94 10.70
C THR A 23 10.54 -27.31 9.22
N ALA A 24 11.13 -28.40 8.70
CA ALA A 24 11.03 -28.71 7.27
C ALA A 24 9.64 -29.23 6.86
N ALA A 25 9.08 -30.18 7.61
CA ALA A 25 7.77 -30.76 7.31
C ALA A 25 6.63 -29.73 7.45
N THR A 26 6.75 -28.79 8.39
CA THR A 26 5.75 -27.71 8.60
C THR A 26 5.84 -26.65 7.50
N ALA A 27 7.04 -26.23 7.09
CA ALA A 27 7.24 -25.30 5.99
C ALA A 27 6.71 -25.82 4.65
N ASP A 28 6.96 -27.10 4.33
CA ASP A 28 6.42 -27.74 3.12
C ASP A 28 4.88 -27.84 3.17
N SER A 29 4.32 -28.12 4.34
CA SER A 29 2.88 -28.21 4.52
C SER A 29 2.19 -26.86 4.40
N PHE A 30 2.81 -25.79 4.92
CA PHE A 30 2.31 -24.43 4.78
C PHE A 30 2.38 -23.97 3.32
N THR A 31 3.49 -24.24 2.63
CA THR A 31 3.66 -23.87 1.22
C THR A 31 2.54 -24.44 0.35
N ARG A 32 2.17 -25.71 0.56
CA ARG A 32 1.04 -26.33 -0.14
C ARG A 32 -0.30 -25.70 0.22
N ALA A 33 -0.52 -25.36 1.50
CA ALA A 33 -1.72 -24.64 1.94
C ALA A 33 -1.83 -23.27 1.27
N TRP A 34 -0.74 -22.50 1.26
CA TRP A 34 -0.66 -21.18 0.65
C TRP A 34 -0.93 -21.23 -0.86
N VAL A 35 -0.24 -22.11 -1.61
CA VAL A 35 -0.47 -22.29 -3.05
C VAL A 35 -1.93 -22.70 -3.35
N SER A 36 -2.53 -23.55 -2.51
CA SER A 36 -3.94 -23.92 -2.65
C SER A 36 -4.86 -22.71 -2.49
N VAL A 37 -4.61 -21.86 -1.50
CA VAL A 37 -5.38 -20.64 -1.25
C VAL A 37 -5.14 -19.63 -2.36
N GLU A 38 -3.91 -19.46 -2.84
CA GLU A 38 -3.57 -18.58 -3.95
C GLU A 38 -4.33 -18.98 -5.23
N ARG A 39 -4.40 -20.27 -5.53
CA ARG A 39 -5.09 -20.75 -6.73
C ARG A 39 -6.61 -20.61 -6.64
N THR A 40 -7.18 -20.82 -5.46
CA THR A 40 -8.64 -20.93 -5.29
C THR A 40 -9.30 -19.69 -4.70
N GLY A 41 -8.54 -18.83 -4.03
CA GLY A 41 -9.02 -17.74 -3.19
C GLY A 41 -9.74 -18.19 -1.92
N LYS A 42 -9.74 -19.48 -1.57
CA LYS A 42 -10.55 -20.05 -0.48
C LYS A 42 -9.69 -20.79 0.54
N ILE A 43 -9.99 -20.56 1.81
CA ILE A 43 -9.50 -21.38 2.92
C ILE A 43 -10.56 -22.47 3.16
N SER A 44 -10.22 -23.74 2.88
CA SER A 44 -11.12 -24.87 3.13
C SER A 44 -11.26 -25.14 4.63
N HIS A 45 -12.27 -25.90 5.05
CA HIS A 45 -12.42 -26.31 6.45
C HIS A 45 -11.20 -27.08 6.97
N ALA A 46 -10.62 -27.95 6.14
CA ALA A 46 -9.42 -28.68 6.50
C ALA A 46 -8.23 -27.74 6.75
N LEU A 47 -8.03 -26.73 5.88
CA LEU A 47 -6.98 -25.74 6.07
C LEU A 47 -7.23 -24.87 7.31
N LYS A 48 -8.48 -24.45 7.54
CA LYS A 48 -8.83 -23.71 8.75
C LYS A 48 -8.50 -24.52 10.01
N ASN A 49 -8.96 -25.77 10.11
CA ASN A 49 -8.72 -26.60 11.29
C ASN A 49 -7.22 -26.88 11.50
N ALA A 50 -6.45 -27.05 10.42
CA ALA A 50 -5.02 -27.31 10.50
C ALA A 50 -4.21 -26.07 10.93
N TRP A 51 -4.66 -24.86 10.59
CA TRP A 51 -3.85 -23.65 10.73
C TRP A 51 -4.43 -22.61 11.69
N GLN A 52 -5.69 -22.68 12.14
CA GLN A 52 -6.33 -21.57 12.90
C GLN A 52 -5.59 -21.13 14.17
N ASP A 53 -4.88 -22.05 14.83
CA ASP A 53 -4.10 -21.77 16.05
C ASP A 53 -2.62 -21.45 15.75
N SER A 54 -2.24 -21.46 14.46
CA SER A 54 -0.89 -21.18 14.00
C SER A 54 -0.68 -19.68 13.78
N PRO A 55 0.50 -19.13 14.13
CA PRO A 55 0.85 -17.75 13.79
C PRO A 55 0.93 -17.48 12.28
N LEU A 56 0.96 -18.53 11.45
CA LEU A 56 0.94 -18.42 9.98
C LEU A 56 -0.48 -18.35 9.39
N TYR A 57 -1.54 -18.51 10.18
CA TYR A 57 -2.90 -18.41 9.68
C TYR A 57 -3.25 -17.05 9.04
N PRO A 58 -2.81 -15.90 9.58
CA PRO A 58 -3.04 -14.60 8.98
C PRO A 58 -2.49 -14.49 7.54
N GLU A 59 -1.44 -15.22 7.20
CA GLU A 59 -0.87 -15.26 5.85
C GLU A 59 -1.84 -15.93 4.86
N LEU A 60 -2.52 -17.01 5.27
CA LEU A 60 -3.57 -17.64 4.44
C LEU A 60 -4.78 -16.71 4.28
N ILE A 61 -5.12 -15.95 5.32
CA ILE A 61 -6.22 -14.97 5.28
C ILE A 61 -5.88 -13.81 4.34
N ALA A 62 -4.64 -13.31 4.39
CA ALA A 62 -4.16 -12.29 3.49
C ALA A 62 -4.28 -12.76 2.03
N GLU A 63 -3.76 -13.96 1.72
CA GLU A 63 -3.79 -14.52 0.38
C GLU A 63 -5.22 -14.72 -0.14
N SER A 64 -6.08 -15.35 0.66
CA SER A 64 -7.50 -15.52 0.32
C SER A 64 -8.19 -14.18 0.09
N THR A 65 -7.89 -13.19 0.92
CA THR A 65 -8.51 -11.86 0.83
C THR A 65 -8.02 -11.07 -0.37
N GLU A 66 -6.76 -11.22 -0.77
CA GLU A 66 -6.20 -10.60 -1.96
C GLU A 66 -6.95 -11.00 -3.24
N LYS A 67 -7.26 -12.30 -3.40
CA LYS A 67 -8.04 -12.79 -4.56
C LYS A 67 -9.43 -12.17 -4.67
N ARG A 68 -10.05 -11.87 -3.53
CA ARG A 68 -11.37 -11.21 -3.45
C ARG A 68 -11.29 -9.73 -3.10
N LEU A 69 -10.12 -9.10 -3.24
CA LEU A 69 -9.92 -7.70 -2.85
C LEU A 69 -10.83 -6.72 -3.62
N GLY A 70 -11.44 -7.16 -4.72
CA GLY A 70 -12.38 -6.37 -5.50
C GLY A 70 -13.73 -6.26 -4.86
N SER A 71 -14.22 -7.36 -4.29
CA SER A 71 -15.56 -7.48 -3.73
C SER A 71 -15.62 -7.20 -2.24
N ILE A 72 -14.51 -7.36 -1.48
CA ILE A 72 -14.49 -6.98 -0.07
C ILE A 72 -14.77 -5.48 0.09
N SER A 73 -15.66 -5.12 1.01
CA SER A 73 -15.98 -3.72 1.29
C SER A 73 -14.82 -3.02 2.00
N ALA A 74 -14.82 -1.69 1.98
CA ALA A 74 -13.85 -0.91 2.75
C ALA A 74 -13.96 -1.17 4.26
N GLN A 75 -15.20 -1.29 4.76
CA GLN A 75 -15.48 -1.57 6.17
C GLN A 75 -14.98 -2.96 6.58
N ASP A 76 -15.27 -4.00 5.79
CA ASP A 76 -14.85 -5.37 6.10
C ASP A 76 -13.33 -5.51 6.07
N LEU A 77 -12.66 -4.78 5.17
CA LEU A 77 -11.20 -4.76 5.12
C LEU A 77 -10.62 -4.11 6.39
N GLU A 78 -11.16 -2.98 6.84
CA GLU A 78 -10.71 -2.32 8.08
C GLU A 78 -10.97 -3.20 9.31
N THR A 79 -12.12 -3.87 9.37
CA THR A 79 -12.43 -4.86 10.42
C THR A 79 -11.43 -6.02 10.42
N LEU A 80 -11.10 -6.56 9.23
CA LEU A 80 -10.12 -7.63 9.11
C LEU A 80 -8.73 -7.18 9.61
N MET A 81 -8.32 -5.97 9.27
CA MET A 81 -7.05 -5.41 9.74
C MET A 81 -7.03 -5.20 11.26
N ALA A 82 -8.14 -4.78 11.85
CA ALA A 82 -8.27 -4.66 13.30
C ALA A 82 -8.24 -6.02 14.02
N GLN A 83 -8.70 -7.08 13.36
CA GLN A 83 -8.64 -8.46 13.89
C GLN A 83 -7.21 -9.01 13.93
N TYR A 84 -6.33 -8.56 13.01
CA TYR A 84 -4.94 -9.03 12.89
C TYR A 84 -3.95 -7.86 12.83
N PRO A 85 -3.80 -7.08 13.92
CA PRO A 85 -3.02 -5.85 13.92
C PRO A 85 -1.54 -6.07 13.64
N ASP A 86 -0.99 -7.24 13.99
CA ASP A 86 0.42 -7.58 13.82
C ASP A 86 0.75 -8.21 12.45
N SER A 87 -0.26 -8.45 11.60
CA SER A 87 -0.04 -9.05 10.28
C SER A 87 0.28 -7.98 9.24
N ALA A 88 1.56 -7.91 8.85
CA ALA A 88 2.01 -7.05 7.77
C ALA A 88 1.35 -7.41 6.42
N ALA A 89 1.12 -8.70 6.15
CA ALA A 89 0.48 -9.17 4.94
C ALA A 89 -0.97 -8.65 4.82
N ILE A 90 -1.74 -8.73 5.91
CA ILE A 90 -3.09 -8.18 5.98
C ILE A 90 -3.05 -6.65 5.90
N ALA A 91 -2.11 -6.00 6.58
CA ALA A 91 -1.96 -4.55 6.53
C ALA A 91 -1.69 -4.02 5.11
N ASN A 92 -0.90 -4.75 4.32
CA ASN A 92 -0.59 -4.41 2.94
C ASN A 92 -1.81 -4.45 2.00
N LEU A 93 -2.89 -5.17 2.37
CA LEU A 93 -4.12 -5.20 1.57
C LEU A 93 -4.76 -3.82 1.44
N ARG A 94 -4.62 -2.93 2.43
CA ARG A 94 -5.10 -1.54 2.35
C ARG A 94 -4.47 -0.82 1.15
N TRP A 95 -3.15 -0.95 1.00
CA TRP A 95 -2.41 -0.33 -0.10
C TRP A 95 -2.95 -0.81 -1.45
N LYS A 96 -3.01 -2.13 -1.62
CA LYS A 96 -3.53 -2.76 -2.86
C LYS A 96 -4.98 -2.33 -3.15
N LYS A 97 -5.83 -2.25 -2.12
CA LYS A 97 -7.22 -1.82 -2.24
C LYS A 97 -7.33 -0.34 -2.63
N LEU A 98 -6.53 0.54 -2.04
CA LEU A 98 -6.53 1.97 -2.35
C LEU A 98 -6.24 2.24 -3.83
N PHE A 99 -5.24 1.58 -4.42
CA PHE A 99 -4.97 1.72 -5.86
C PHE A 99 -6.14 1.26 -6.73
N ARG A 100 -6.84 0.20 -6.34
CA ARG A 100 -8.03 -0.27 -7.06
C ARG A 100 -9.17 0.73 -6.96
N LEU A 101 -9.45 1.22 -5.75
CA LEU A 101 -10.52 2.19 -5.50
C LEU A 101 -10.24 3.52 -6.21
N GLY A 102 -8.98 3.97 -6.22
CA GLY A 102 -8.55 5.19 -6.92
C GLY A 102 -8.80 5.08 -8.42
N ARG A 103 -8.33 4.00 -9.06
CA ARG A 103 -8.60 3.75 -10.49
C ARG A 103 -10.08 3.61 -10.83
N ALA A 104 -10.87 3.06 -9.92
CA ALA A 104 -12.30 2.86 -10.12
C ALA A 104 -13.15 4.10 -9.80
N ASN A 105 -12.56 5.18 -9.28
CA ASN A 105 -13.26 6.38 -8.78
C ASN A 105 -14.23 6.11 -7.61
N TRP A 106 -13.94 5.12 -6.77
CA TRP A 106 -14.74 4.80 -5.59
C TRP A 106 -14.35 5.72 -4.44
N HIS A 107 -14.67 7.01 -4.59
CA HIS A 107 -14.12 8.09 -3.76
C HIS A 107 -14.43 7.97 -2.27
N LYS A 108 -15.65 7.54 -1.89
CA LYS A 108 -16.04 7.41 -0.47
C LYS A 108 -15.24 6.32 0.22
N ASP A 109 -15.21 5.13 -0.37
CA ASP A 109 -14.46 3.98 0.13
C ASP A 109 -12.94 4.26 0.13
N PHE A 110 -12.45 4.96 -0.89
CA PHE A 110 -11.05 5.39 -0.94
C PHE A 110 -10.72 6.27 0.27
N LEU A 111 -11.51 7.32 0.53
CA LEU A 111 -11.25 8.22 1.65
C LEU A 111 -11.41 7.55 3.01
N PHE A 112 -12.29 6.55 3.13
CA PHE A 112 -12.44 5.75 4.35
C PHE A 112 -11.15 4.98 4.68
N LEU A 113 -10.56 4.30 3.69
CA LEU A 113 -9.34 3.52 3.87
C LEU A 113 -8.06 4.35 3.84
N TYR A 114 -8.08 5.54 3.26
CA TYR A 114 -6.88 6.34 3.05
C TYR A 114 -6.23 6.73 4.38
N ARG A 115 -4.90 6.60 4.42
CA ARG A 115 -4.04 7.12 5.48
C ARG A 115 -2.90 7.91 4.81
N PRO A 116 -2.29 8.91 5.50
CA PRO A 116 -1.16 9.65 4.96
C PRO A 116 -0.06 8.74 4.42
N THR A 117 0.51 9.10 3.28
CA THR A 117 1.48 8.28 2.53
C THR A 117 2.36 9.15 1.65
N ASP A 118 3.56 8.66 1.34
CA ASP A 118 4.49 9.30 0.39
C ASP A 118 4.18 8.94 -1.08
N SER A 119 3.18 8.09 -1.35
CA SER A 119 2.76 7.79 -2.71
C SER A 119 2.06 8.98 -3.36
N VAL A 120 2.71 9.57 -4.37
CA VAL A 120 2.16 10.63 -5.20
C VAL A 120 0.83 10.21 -5.84
N GLU A 121 0.72 8.97 -6.32
CA GLU A 121 -0.51 8.47 -6.94
C GLU A 121 -1.68 8.44 -5.95
N LEU A 122 -1.47 7.90 -4.76
CA LEU A 122 -2.51 7.84 -3.74
C LEU A 122 -2.88 9.23 -3.22
N ASN A 123 -1.91 10.15 -3.12
CA ASN A 123 -2.16 11.54 -2.76
C ASN A 123 -2.99 12.27 -3.82
N CYS A 124 -2.73 11.99 -5.10
CA CYS A 124 -3.54 12.50 -6.21
C CYS A 124 -4.98 11.96 -6.15
N TYR A 125 -5.18 10.65 -5.97
CA TYR A 125 -6.51 10.06 -5.80
C TYR A 125 -7.24 10.58 -4.56
N LYS A 126 -6.54 10.81 -3.44
CA LYS A 126 -7.12 11.41 -2.23
C LYS A 126 -7.67 12.80 -2.51
N LEU A 127 -6.87 13.67 -3.14
CA LEU A 127 -7.30 15.02 -3.43
C LEU A 127 -8.43 15.02 -4.45
N GLU A 128 -8.34 14.21 -5.51
CA GLU A 128 -9.43 14.03 -6.47
C GLU A 128 -10.73 13.64 -5.75
N ALA A 129 -10.69 12.62 -4.89
CA ALA A 129 -11.84 12.17 -4.12
C ALA A 129 -12.44 13.30 -3.26
N ARG A 130 -11.61 14.07 -2.56
CA ARG A 130 -12.06 15.23 -1.76
C ARG A 130 -12.73 16.30 -2.63
N TYR A 131 -12.16 16.62 -3.80
CA TYR A 131 -12.76 17.59 -4.73
C TYR A 131 -14.09 17.09 -5.32
N ARG A 132 -14.17 15.81 -5.70
CA ARG A 132 -15.38 15.19 -6.28
C ARG A 132 -16.52 15.11 -5.28
N LEU A 133 -16.20 14.82 -4.02
CA LEU A 133 -17.17 14.77 -2.92
C LEU A 133 -17.48 16.13 -2.30
N LYS A 134 -16.92 17.24 -2.83
CA LYS A 134 -17.07 18.60 -2.29
C LYS A 134 -16.62 18.71 -0.81
N GLN A 135 -15.58 17.96 -0.45
CA GLN A 135 -14.96 17.92 0.89
C GLN A 135 -13.57 18.57 0.94
N ALA A 136 -13.10 19.12 -0.18
CA ALA A 136 -11.81 19.78 -0.27
C ALA A 136 -11.79 21.04 0.63
N LYS A 137 -10.70 21.19 1.39
CA LYS A 137 -10.39 22.34 2.25
C LYS A 137 -9.23 23.15 1.66
N ASP A 138 -8.95 24.32 2.21
CA ASP A 138 -7.83 25.16 1.76
C ASP A 138 -6.47 24.44 1.79
N ALA A 139 -6.27 23.54 2.75
CA ALA A 139 -5.06 22.71 2.82
C ALA A 139 -4.93 21.80 1.59
N ASP A 140 -6.05 21.24 1.10
CA ASP A 140 -6.09 20.40 -0.10
C ASP A 140 -5.81 21.23 -1.37
N HIS A 141 -6.27 22.48 -1.41
CA HIS A 141 -5.95 23.41 -2.51
C HIS A 141 -4.44 23.67 -2.60
N ARG A 142 -3.81 23.99 -1.46
CA ARG A 142 -2.36 24.19 -1.39
C ARG A 142 -1.60 22.93 -1.77
N GLU A 143 -2.04 21.77 -1.31
CA GLU A 143 -1.41 20.49 -1.63
C GLU A 143 -1.54 20.12 -3.11
N ALA A 144 -2.70 20.30 -3.72
CA ALA A 144 -2.91 20.03 -5.13
C ALA A 144 -2.04 20.94 -6.01
N VAL A 145 -1.92 22.23 -5.65
CA VAL A 145 -1.01 23.17 -6.34
C VAL A 145 0.45 22.76 -6.15
N ARG A 146 0.87 22.32 -4.95
CA ARG A 146 2.22 21.76 -4.75
C ARG A 146 2.50 20.54 -5.62
N LEU A 147 1.56 19.58 -5.68
CA LEU A 147 1.70 18.40 -6.55
C LEU A 147 1.76 18.78 -8.03
N TRP A 148 0.94 19.74 -8.45
CA TRP A 148 0.94 20.22 -9.84
C TRP A 148 2.24 20.94 -10.19
N THR A 149 2.74 21.80 -9.30
CA THR A 149 3.96 22.59 -9.53
C THR A 149 5.26 21.79 -9.44
N HIS A 150 5.22 20.47 -9.25
CA HIS A 150 6.42 19.65 -9.24
C HIS A 150 7.17 19.73 -10.58
N GLY A 151 8.51 19.81 -10.50
CA GLY A 151 9.39 20.00 -11.65
C GLY A 151 9.56 18.76 -12.55
N LYS A 152 8.96 17.63 -12.20
CA LYS A 152 8.93 16.43 -13.04
C LYS A 152 7.50 16.10 -13.47
N SER A 153 7.38 15.32 -14.54
CA SER A 153 6.10 14.73 -14.93
C SER A 153 5.57 13.85 -13.79
N GLN A 154 4.32 14.11 -13.41
CA GLN A 154 3.65 13.36 -12.35
C GLN A 154 2.98 12.11 -12.94
N PRO A 155 2.67 11.10 -12.12
CA PRO A 155 1.98 9.90 -12.58
C PRO A 155 0.63 10.23 -13.23
N LYS A 156 0.21 9.40 -14.19
CA LYS A 156 -1.09 9.50 -14.88
C LYS A 156 -2.29 9.58 -13.91
N ALA A 157 -2.18 8.98 -12.73
CA ALA A 157 -3.17 9.07 -11.66
C ALA A 157 -3.50 10.53 -11.24
N CYS A 158 -2.61 11.49 -11.50
CA CYS A 158 -2.80 12.89 -11.16
C CYS A 158 -3.57 13.70 -12.21
N ASP A 159 -3.78 13.17 -13.42
CA ASP A 159 -4.38 13.92 -14.53
C ASP A 159 -5.80 14.42 -14.21
N ALA A 160 -6.62 13.56 -13.58
CA ALA A 160 -7.97 13.92 -13.20
C ALA A 160 -8.01 15.01 -12.11
N LEU A 161 -7.16 14.91 -11.10
CA LEU A 161 -6.95 15.98 -10.11
C LEU A 161 -6.53 17.29 -10.78
N PHE A 162 -5.57 17.23 -11.70
CA PHE A 162 -5.03 18.41 -12.38
C PHE A 162 -6.07 19.10 -13.25
N SER A 163 -6.90 18.32 -13.95
CA SER A 163 -8.07 18.86 -14.66
C SER A 163 -9.04 19.56 -13.71
N LEU A 164 -9.33 18.96 -12.54
CA LEU A 164 -10.25 19.56 -11.56
C LEU A 164 -9.73 20.89 -11.01
N ILE A 165 -8.46 20.98 -10.65
CA ILE A 165 -7.90 22.22 -10.11
C ILE A 165 -7.71 23.29 -11.19
N GLN A 166 -7.50 22.89 -12.45
CA GLN A 166 -7.50 23.81 -13.59
C GLN A 166 -8.87 24.45 -13.78
N GLN A 167 -9.94 23.63 -13.81
CA GLN A 167 -11.32 24.10 -13.94
C GLN A 167 -11.75 25.01 -12.77
N ARG A 168 -11.07 24.91 -11.63
CA ARG A 168 -11.29 25.76 -10.44
C ARG A 168 -10.44 27.03 -10.42
N GLY A 169 -9.64 27.27 -11.45
CA GLY A 169 -8.78 28.46 -11.54
C GLY A 169 -7.56 28.42 -10.61
N LEU A 170 -7.23 27.28 -9.99
CA LEU A 170 -6.08 27.17 -9.09
C LEU A 170 -4.74 27.13 -9.85
N ILE A 171 -4.77 26.83 -11.15
CA ILE A 171 -3.60 26.92 -12.04
C ILE A 171 -3.65 28.29 -12.72
N THR A 172 -3.20 29.31 -11.98
CA THR A 172 -3.02 30.67 -12.52
C THR A 172 -1.79 30.73 -13.44
N LYS A 173 -1.59 31.88 -14.10
CA LYS A 173 -0.38 32.13 -14.90
C LYS A 173 0.88 32.00 -14.05
N GLU A 174 0.89 32.53 -12.83
CA GLU A 174 2.02 32.51 -11.90
C GLU A 174 2.31 31.09 -11.41
N VAL A 175 1.27 30.31 -11.14
CA VAL A 175 1.41 28.88 -10.78
C VAL A 175 2.03 28.11 -11.95
N ARG A 176 1.60 28.39 -13.18
CA ARG A 176 2.15 27.78 -14.39
C ARG A 176 3.61 28.14 -14.64
N LEU A 177 3.97 29.41 -14.52
CA LEU A 177 5.35 29.88 -14.63
C LEU A 177 6.23 29.19 -13.59
N ARG A 178 5.78 29.09 -12.34
CA ARG A 178 6.51 28.37 -11.28
C ARG A 178 6.80 26.91 -11.65
N ARG A 179 5.87 26.21 -12.30
CA ARG A 179 6.11 24.83 -12.76
C ARG A 179 7.11 24.78 -13.90
N ILE A 180 7.10 25.77 -14.80
CA ILE A 180 8.12 25.90 -15.86
C ILE A 180 9.50 26.06 -15.22
N ASP A 181 9.65 26.97 -14.25
CA ASP A 181 10.92 27.19 -13.54
C ASP A 181 11.42 25.91 -12.87
N HIS A 182 10.58 25.23 -12.08
CA HIS A 182 10.94 23.95 -11.46
C HIS A 182 11.28 22.87 -12.50
N ALA A 183 10.62 22.86 -13.66
CA ALA A 183 10.94 21.92 -14.73
C ALA A 183 12.31 22.21 -15.34
N LEU A 184 12.65 23.48 -15.55
CA LEU A 184 13.97 23.90 -16.04
C LEU A 184 15.08 23.54 -15.04
N GLU A 185 14.88 23.82 -13.75
CA GLU A 185 15.80 23.43 -12.66
C GLU A 185 16.07 21.91 -12.64
N LYS A 186 15.05 21.10 -12.94
CA LYS A 186 15.15 19.62 -13.04
C LYS A 186 15.53 19.13 -14.45
N ARG A 187 15.93 20.03 -15.35
CA ARG A 187 16.33 19.75 -16.74
C ARG A 187 15.26 19.03 -17.57
N GLN A 188 13.98 19.24 -17.25
CA GLN A 188 12.82 18.66 -17.93
C GLN A 188 12.34 19.56 -19.10
N LEU A 189 13.19 19.74 -20.12
CA LEU A 189 12.95 20.70 -21.22
C LEU A 189 11.65 20.42 -21.99
N GLN A 190 11.30 19.15 -22.21
CA GLN A 190 10.06 18.78 -22.90
C GLN A 190 8.83 19.20 -22.10
N LEU A 191 8.86 19.03 -20.76
CA LEU A 191 7.79 19.45 -19.87
C LEU A 191 7.67 20.98 -19.87
N ALA A 192 8.78 21.71 -19.74
CA ALA A 192 8.80 23.18 -19.78
C ALA A 192 8.17 23.71 -21.08
N ARG A 193 8.58 23.18 -22.24
CA ARG A 193 8.00 23.55 -23.55
C ARG A 193 6.51 23.25 -23.63
N TRP A 194 6.07 22.09 -23.13
CA TRP A 194 4.64 21.75 -23.11
C TRP A 194 3.84 22.71 -22.22
N LEU A 195 4.36 23.06 -21.05
CA LEU A 195 3.73 23.99 -20.11
C LEU A 195 3.61 25.41 -20.66
N ALA A 196 4.56 25.83 -21.50
CA ALA A 196 4.60 27.15 -22.11
C ALA A 196 3.59 27.35 -23.24
N LYS A 197 3.12 26.28 -23.90
CA LYS A 197 2.20 26.39 -25.05
C LYS A 197 0.98 27.29 -24.83
N PRO A 198 0.29 27.26 -23.67
CA PRO A 198 -0.89 28.10 -23.43
C PRO A 198 -0.57 29.51 -22.96
N LEU A 199 0.71 29.88 -22.84
CA LEU A 199 1.12 31.25 -22.50
C LEU A 199 1.26 32.04 -23.81
N ASP A 200 0.73 33.26 -23.83
CA ASP A 200 0.92 34.18 -24.96
C ASP A 200 2.41 34.41 -25.23
N GLN A 201 2.76 34.70 -26.49
CA GLN A 201 4.15 34.85 -26.96
C GLN A 201 5.01 35.87 -26.16
N SER A 202 4.38 36.78 -25.40
CA SER A 202 5.11 37.70 -24.52
C SER A 202 5.81 37.01 -23.35
N ALA A 203 5.36 35.81 -22.95
CA ALA A 203 5.96 35.01 -21.87
C ALA A 203 7.13 34.13 -22.35
N THR A 204 7.30 33.93 -23.66
CA THR A 204 8.32 33.05 -24.24
C THR A 204 9.73 33.66 -24.23
N LYS A 205 9.87 34.96 -23.91
CA LYS A 205 11.18 35.66 -23.89
C LYS A 205 12.15 35.17 -22.80
N HIS A 206 11.72 34.29 -21.91
CA HIS A 206 12.51 33.80 -20.77
C HIS A 206 12.76 32.28 -20.78
N ILE A 207 12.38 31.57 -21.86
CA ILE A 207 12.67 30.15 -22.08
C ILE A 207 13.77 30.02 -23.13
#